data_AF-A0A2H3CPL5-F1
#
_entry.id   AF-A0A2H3CPL5-F1
#
_cell.length_a   1.000
_cell.length_b   1.000
_cell.length_c   1.000
_cell.angle_alpha   90.00
_cell.angle_beta   90.00
_cell.angle_gamma   90.00
#
_symmetry.space_group_name_H-M   'P 1'
#
loop_
_entity.id
_entity.type
_entity.pdbx_description
1 polymer ?
#
loop_
_entity_poly.entity_id
_entity_poly.type
_entity_poly.pdbx_seq_one_letter_code
_entity_poly.pdbx_strand_id
1 'polypeptide(L)'
;KNMAEAVWETLTLYGIHEKIFAFVMDNISNNDTMIKGIEHHCKKECIPFNARISHLWCMPHIVHLSAIKLLEAIGVISKNDAKKANGQTSNYQNAAMATLDRSYALRGPSHTG
;
A
#
# COMPACT_ATOMS: atom_id res chain seq x y z
N LYS A 1 17.73 -2.78 -4.80
CA LYS A 1 16.69 -3.64 -4.20
C LYS A 1 15.34 -3.19 -4.73
N ASN A 2 14.59 -4.06 -5.39
CA ASN A 2 13.26 -3.74 -5.89
C ASN A 2 12.29 -3.65 -4.69
N MET A 3 11.26 -2.80 -4.73
CA MET A 3 10.23 -2.72 -3.69
C MET A 3 9.59 -4.09 -3.42
N ALA A 4 9.34 -4.88 -4.47
CA ALA A 4 8.78 -6.23 -4.33
C ALA A 4 9.71 -7.17 -3.53
N GLU A 5 11.01 -7.09 -3.76
CA GLU A 5 12.02 -7.90 -3.07
C GLU A 5 12.11 -7.54 -1.59
N ALA A 6 12.11 -6.23 -1.27
CA ALA A 6 12.11 -5.77 0.12
C ALA A 6 10.84 -6.19 0.88
N VAL A 7 9.67 -6.09 0.24
CA VAL A 7 8.41 -6.54 0.82
C VAL A 7 8.42 -8.06 1.00
N TRP A 8 8.84 -8.81 -0.03
CA TRP A 8 8.91 -10.27 0.03
C TRP A 8 9.79 -10.78 1.17
N GLU A 9 11.03 -10.28 1.26
CA GLU A 9 11.94 -10.65 2.35
C GLU A 9 11.35 -10.34 3.73
N THR A 10 10.61 -9.24 3.85
CA THR A 10 9.92 -8.89 5.10
C THR A 10 8.82 -9.90 5.42
N LEU A 11 7.99 -10.27 4.45
CA LEU A 11 6.93 -11.26 4.62
C LEU A 11 7.49 -12.65 4.98
N THR A 12 8.61 -13.04 4.38
CA THR A 12 9.33 -14.27 4.70
C THR A 12 9.90 -14.22 6.12
N LEU A 13 10.54 -13.11 6.50
CA LEU A 13 11.10 -12.90 7.83
C LEU A 13 10.05 -13.10 8.94
N TYR A 14 8.83 -12.62 8.72
CA TYR A 14 7.72 -12.77 9.68
C TYR A 14 6.91 -14.06 9.51
N GLY A 15 7.23 -14.91 8.52
CA GLY A 15 6.50 -16.17 8.28
C GLY A 15 5.04 -15.96 7.84
N ILE A 16 4.75 -14.87 7.13
CA ILE A 16 3.39 -14.51 6.68
C ILE A 16 3.22 -14.46 5.16
N HIS A 17 4.27 -14.73 4.39
CA HIS A 17 4.23 -14.70 2.91
C HIS A 17 3.14 -15.60 2.29
N GLU A 18 2.82 -16.75 2.90
CA GLU A 18 1.72 -17.63 2.47
C GLU A 18 0.32 -17.18 2.93
N LYS A 19 0.24 -16.19 3.84
CA LYS A 19 -1.00 -15.73 4.47
C LYS A 19 -1.53 -14.44 3.85
N ILE A 20 -0.90 -13.95 2.78
CA ILE A 20 -1.28 -12.70 2.15
C ILE A 20 -2.42 -12.92 1.14
N PHE A 21 -3.57 -12.33 1.44
CA PHE A 21 -4.72 -12.33 0.55
C PHE A 21 -4.70 -11.15 -0.43
N ALA A 22 -4.36 -9.95 0.05
CA ALA A 22 -4.37 -8.73 -0.76
C ALA A 22 -3.45 -7.64 -0.19
N PHE A 23 -3.06 -6.70 -1.03
CA PHE A 23 -2.35 -5.47 -0.66
C PHE A 23 -3.26 -4.27 -0.90
N VAL A 24 -3.39 -3.41 0.11
CA VAL A 24 -4.05 -2.11 -0.02
C VAL A 24 -2.98 -1.05 -0.23
N MET A 25 -2.95 -0.40 -1.39
CA MET A 25 -1.91 0.55 -1.76
C MET A 25 -2.49 1.81 -2.41
N ASP A 26 -1.72 2.89 -2.47
CA ASP A 26 -2.14 4.08 -3.22
C ASP A 26 -2.17 3.81 -4.74
N ASN A 27 -2.90 4.66 -5.47
CA ASN A 27 -3.13 4.48 -6.90
C ASN A 27 -1.97 5.06 -7.72
N ILE A 28 -0.75 4.61 -7.44
CA ILE A 28 0.48 4.99 -8.15
C ILE A 28 0.97 3.79 -8.96
N SER A 29 1.36 4.03 -10.21
CA SER A 29 1.77 2.99 -11.17
C SER A 29 2.98 2.15 -10.75
N ASN A 30 3.79 2.64 -9.80
CA ASN A 30 4.90 1.87 -9.24
C ASN A 30 4.40 0.64 -8.43
N ASN A 31 3.23 0.73 -7.81
CA ASN A 31 2.63 -0.35 -7.03
C ASN A 31 2.15 -1.50 -7.91
N ASP A 32 1.78 -1.22 -9.17
CA ASP A 32 1.47 -2.26 -10.16
C ASP A 32 2.70 -3.13 -10.46
N THR A 33 3.89 -2.53 -10.45
CA THR A 33 5.15 -3.27 -10.64
C THR A 33 5.48 -4.09 -9.40
N MET A 34 5.24 -3.52 -8.21
CA MET A 34 5.46 -4.22 -6.94
C MET A 34 4.58 -5.47 -6.83
N ILE A 35 3.26 -5.36 -7.04
CA ILE A 35 2.32 -6.48 -6.90
C ILE A 35 2.60 -7.60 -7.92
N LYS A 36 3.04 -7.25 -9.14
CA LYS A 36 3.50 -8.23 -10.14
C LYS A 36 4.77 -8.95 -9.68
N GLY A 37 5.69 -8.24 -9.03
CA GLY A 37 6.86 -8.84 -8.40
C GLY A 37 6.48 -9.83 -7.31
N ILE A 38 5.51 -9.50 -6.45
CA ILE A 38 4.99 -10.41 -5.43
C ILE A 38 4.34 -11.65 -6.07
N GLU A 39 3.52 -11.49 -7.12
CA GLU A 39 2.94 -12.63 -7.83
C GLU A 39 4.02 -13.58 -8.40
N HIS A 40 5.14 -13.03 -8.91
CA HIS A 40 6.27 -13.83 -9.36
C HIS A 40 6.91 -14.66 -8.24
N HIS A 41 7.05 -14.08 -7.05
CA HIS A 41 7.54 -14.82 -5.89
C HIS A 41 6.55 -15.90 -5.43
N CYS A 42 5.26 -15.58 -5.32
CA CYS A 42 4.23 -16.56 -4.99
C CYS A 42 4.21 -17.74 -5.98
N LYS A 43 4.36 -17.48 -7.29
CA LYS A 43 4.43 -18.53 -8.32
C LYS A 43 5.63 -19.46 -8.12
N LYS A 44 6.79 -18.94 -7.69
CA LYS A 44 7.97 -19.76 -7.42
C LYS A 44 7.79 -20.70 -6.22
N GLU A 45 6.97 -20.30 -5.26
CA GLU A 45 6.68 -21.08 -4.05
C GLU A 45 5.34 -21.82 -4.11
N CYS A 46 4.72 -21.90 -5.29
CA CYS A 46 3.42 -22.55 -5.50
C CYS A 46 2.26 -21.97 -4.65
N ILE A 47 2.36 -20.69 -4.25
CA ILE A 47 1.34 -19.98 -3.49
C ILE A 47 0.30 -19.39 -4.47
N PRO A 48 -1.00 -19.71 -4.33
CA PRO A 48 -2.05 -19.12 -5.16
C PRO A 48 -2.19 -17.62 -4.87
N PHE A 49 -1.71 -16.78 -5.80
CA PHE A 49 -1.84 -15.33 -5.71
C PHE A 49 -2.03 -14.76 -7.11
N ASN A 50 -2.90 -13.76 -7.24
CA ASN A 50 -3.18 -13.10 -8.51
C ASN A 50 -3.13 -11.59 -8.35
N ALA A 51 -2.15 -10.95 -8.97
CA ALA A 51 -1.86 -9.53 -8.84
C ALA A 51 -3.08 -8.64 -9.19
N ARG A 52 -3.91 -9.06 -10.15
CA ARG A 52 -5.05 -8.27 -10.62
C ARG A 52 -6.17 -8.19 -9.59
N ILE A 53 -6.45 -9.27 -8.88
CA ILE A 53 -7.55 -9.32 -7.89
C ILE A 53 -7.08 -9.03 -6.46
N SER A 54 -5.78 -9.17 -6.20
CA SER A 54 -5.18 -8.98 -4.88
C SER A 54 -4.62 -7.56 -4.69
N HIS A 55 -4.70 -6.71 -5.71
CA HIS A 55 -4.38 -5.29 -5.61
C HIS A 55 -5.65 -4.50 -5.29
N LEU A 56 -5.73 -3.97 -4.07
CA LEU A 56 -6.81 -3.12 -3.60
C LEU A 56 -6.33 -1.67 -3.52
N TRP A 57 -7.20 -0.73 -3.90
CA TRP A 57 -6.88 0.69 -3.79
C TRP A 57 -7.12 1.22 -2.38
N CYS A 58 -6.25 2.13 -1.95
CA CYS A 58 -6.39 2.85 -0.69
C CYS A 58 -7.63 3.75 -0.72
N MET A 59 -8.66 3.36 0.04
CA MET A 59 -9.94 4.06 0.11
C MET A 59 -9.80 5.57 0.41
N PRO A 60 -9.03 5.99 1.43
CA PRO A 60 -8.79 7.42 1.67
C PRO A 60 -8.23 8.16 0.45
N HIS A 61 -7.33 7.54 -0.31
CA HIS A 61 -6.74 8.15 -1.49
C HIS A 61 -7.76 8.29 -2.63
N ILE A 62 -8.57 7.25 -2.86
CA ILE A 62 -9.65 7.30 -3.85
C ILE A 62 -10.67 8.39 -3.51
N VAL A 63 -11.13 8.45 -2.25
CA VAL A 63 -12.08 9.46 -1.79
C VAL A 63 -11.52 10.87 -1.96
N HIS A 64 -10.25 11.09 -1.59
CA HIS A 64 -9.56 12.38 -1.76
C HIS A 64 -9.51 12.82 -3.23
N LEU A 65 -9.09 11.91 -4.13
CA LEU A 65 -9.05 12.20 -5.57
C LEU A 65 -10.45 12.47 -6.14
N SER A 66 -11.46 11.70 -5.73
CA SER A 66 -12.85 11.91 -6.13
C SER A 66 -13.37 13.27 -5.68
N ALA A 67 -13.09 13.68 -4.44
CA ALA A 67 -13.49 14.98 -3.91
C ALA A 67 -12.83 16.13 -4.70
N ILE A 68 -11.52 16.05 -4.98
CA ILE A 68 -10.82 17.06 -5.80
C ILE A 68 -11.45 17.17 -7.18
N LYS A 69 -11.69 16.04 -7.84
CA LYS A 69 -12.27 16.00 -9.18
C LYS A 69 -13.68 16.58 -9.21
N LEU A 70 -14.49 16.30 -8.20
CA LEU A 70 -15.82 16.88 -8.06
C LEU A 70 -15.74 18.40 -7.89
N LEU A 71 -14.92 18.89 -6.96
CA LEU A 71 -14.75 20.32 -6.69
C LEU A 71 -14.22 21.10 -7.91
N GLU A 72 -13.30 20.50 -8.68
CA GLU A 72 -12.82 21.05 -9.95
C GLU A 72 -13.97 21.17 -10.97
N ALA A 73 -14.78 20.10 -11.11
CA ALA A 73 -15.85 20.05 -12.10
C ALA A 73 -16.99 21.05 -11.82
N ILE A 74 -17.30 21.32 -10.55
CA ILE A 74 -18.32 22.30 -10.16
C ILE A 74 -17.79 23.74 -10.05
N GLY A 75 -16.49 23.95 -10.36
CA GLY A 75 -15.88 25.28 -10.36
C GLY A 75 -15.55 25.85 -8.98
N VAL A 76 -15.57 25.03 -7.92
CA VAL A 76 -15.19 25.46 -6.56
C VAL A 76 -13.68 25.66 -6.45
N ILE A 77 -12.89 24.88 -7.18
CA ILE A 77 -11.42 25.02 -7.21
C ILE A 77 -10.89 25.13 -8.64
N SER A 78 -9.75 25.82 -8.80
CA SER A 78 -9.11 25.92 -10.12
C SER A 78 -8.37 24.63 -10.49
N LYS A 79 -8.03 24.48 -11.78
CA LYS A 79 -7.17 23.38 -12.25
C LYS A 79 -5.80 23.36 -11.55
N ASN A 80 -5.29 24.53 -11.15
CA ASN A 80 -4.01 24.65 -10.45
C ASN A 80 -4.14 24.15 -9.00
N ASP A 81 -5.24 24.49 -8.33
CA ASP A 81 -5.54 24.02 -6.97
C ASP A 81 -5.75 22.50 -6.96
N ALA A 82 -6.47 21.98 -7.94
CA ALA A 82 -6.68 20.54 -8.12
C ALA A 82 -5.35 19.78 -8.32
N LYS A 83 -4.44 20.31 -9.15
CA LYS A 83 -3.10 19.74 -9.35
C LYS A 83 -2.28 19.74 -8.06
N LYS A 84 -2.33 20.83 -7.30
CA LYS A 84 -1.63 20.93 -6.00
C LYS A 84 -2.17 19.92 -4.99
N ALA A 85 -3.49 19.77 -4.90
CA ALA A 85 -4.14 18.86 -3.98
C ALA A 85 -3.93 17.36 -4.34
N ASN A 86 -3.81 17.04 -5.63
CA ASN A 86 -3.46 15.69 -6.09
C ASN A 86 -2.02 15.27 -5.72
N GLY A 87 -1.08 16.23 -5.67
CA GLY A 87 0.33 15.97 -5.33
C GLY A 87 0.60 15.81 -3.84
N GLN A 88 -0.36 16.13 -2.97
CA GLN A 88 -0.23 16.04 -1.50
C GLN A 88 -0.75 14.69 -0.95
N THR A 89 -0.23 13.58 -1.46
CA THR A 89 -0.55 12.23 -0.95
C THR A 89 0.01 11.97 0.46
N SER A 90 0.99 12.78 0.90
CA SER A 90 1.82 12.49 2.08
C SER A 90 1.14 12.80 3.42
N ASN A 91 0.23 13.78 3.51
CA ASN A 91 -0.21 14.28 4.82
C ASN A 91 -1.17 13.31 5.55
N TYR A 92 -2.04 12.59 4.82
CA TYR A 92 -2.97 11.65 5.45
C TYR A 92 -2.25 10.39 5.97
N GLN A 93 -1.34 9.81 5.18
CA GLN A 93 -0.58 8.63 5.60
C GLN A 93 0.27 8.94 6.84
N ASN A 94 0.92 10.11 6.88
CA ASN A 94 1.71 10.53 8.04
C ASN A 94 0.84 10.75 9.29
N ALA A 95 -0.36 11.33 9.14
CA ALA A 95 -1.27 11.51 10.27
C ALA A 95 -1.83 10.19 10.81
N ALA A 96 -2.14 9.22 9.95
CA ALA A 96 -2.67 7.91 10.34
C ALA A 96 -1.60 6.96 10.90
N MET A 97 -0.33 7.10 10.47
CA MET A 97 0.81 6.32 10.97
C MET A 97 1.57 7.01 12.12
N ALA A 98 1.21 8.25 12.44
CA ALA A 98 1.79 8.94 13.59
C ALA A 98 1.42 8.18 14.87
N THR A 99 2.45 7.60 15.50
CA THR A 99 2.46 6.86 16.77
C THR A 99 2.27 5.34 16.69
N LEU A 100 3.14 4.65 15.95
CA LEU A 100 3.59 3.32 16.38
C LEU A 100 5.06 3.42 16.80
N ASP A 101 5.27 3.50 18.12
CA ASP A 101 6.60 3.41 18.71
C ASP A 101 7.28 2.10 18.29
N ARG A 102 8.56 2.19 17.92
CA ARG A 102 9.39 1.11 17.37
C ARG A 102 9.60 -0.06 18.34
N SER A 103 9.16 0.09 19.59
CA SER A 103 9.26 -0.89 20.67
C SER A 103 8.41 -2.15 20.49
N TYR A 104 7.42 -2.16 19.58
CA TYR A 104 6.62 -3.34 19.28
C TYR A 104 7.28 -4.33 18.30
N ALA A 105 8.23 -3.88 17.48
CA ALA A 105 8.88 -4.74 16.48
C ALA A 105 9.90 -5.73 17.07
N LEU A 106 10.31 -5.55 18.34
CA LEU A 106 11.31 -6.39 19.01
C LEU A 106 10.73 -7.41 20.00
N ARG A 107 9.40 -7.45 20.18
CA ARG A 107 8.73 -8.44 21.04
C ARG A 107 8.04 -9.49 20.17
N GLY A 108 8.84 -10.41 19.63
CA GLY A 108 8.32 -11.70 19.18
C GLY A 108 7.74 -12.48 20.37
N PRO A 109 6.76 -13.37 20.16
CA PRO A 109 6.18 -14.16 21.23
C PRO A 109 7.21 -15.16 21.76
N SER A 110 7.56 -15.04 23.04
CA SER A 110 8.29 -16.07 23.77
C SER A 110 7.39 -17.28 23.95
N HIS A 111 7.56 -18.29 23.11
CA HIS A 111 7.08 -19.64 23.39
C HIS A 111 7.86 -20.20 24.58
N THR A 112 7.23 -20.21 25.75
CA THR A 112 7.61 -21.11 26.86
C THR A 112 6.59 -22.25 26.88
N GLY A 113 7.11 -23.48 26.82
CA GLY A 113 6.36 -24.73 26.68
C GLY A 113 5.61 -25.18 27.91
#